data_AF-A0A916LVP4-F1
#
_entry.id   AF-A0A916LVP4-F1
#
_cell.length_a   1.000
_cell.length_b   1.000
_cell.length_c   1.000
_cell.angle_alpha   90.00
_cell.angle_beta   90.00
_cell.angle_gamma   90.00
#
_symmetry.space_group_name_H-M   'P 1'
#
loop_
_entity.id
_entity.type
_entity.pdbx_description
1 polymer ?
#
loop_
_entity_poly.entity_id
_entity_poly.type
_entity_poly.pdbx_seq_one_letter_code
_entity_poly.pdbx_strand_id
1 'polypeptide(L)'
;MLRRAAALGLGLSLLAFASPSAGFGEEHVSNFDTDEVVSTHHLYLTRALAVCAGYSTNGKPDPFDAPLDAERIAIANQLADSEKLAHRGGGVDLCSAAPYPVPKPEDVGCSSNETPVVVMPFTGAGHVTRWLPLPRFDPTAGCFASRFGPYSNDFHFPDAERVEVVRAWASGESSALAGTERLIFGGALSAPWNASCHATRSGTIDTGDVTPGSLEAFGIYTHVIGDRHSHAVCLERWGDRGNPPWPTHVLWPDPPGCSFFDHSRELGCPTDPAHDSLFAPAPDPELVEHAVAAGVEVYDALASRARQQGIAPRLDDSSESREWIASNARRFVTGWSYLGGARERREFANLLASACAALVPGSVPSALDRQPGEVDCTSRAAVR
;
A
#
# COMPACT_ATOMS: atom_id res chain seq x y z
N MET A 1 -71.06 34.91 13.72
CA MET A 1 -70.25 36.02 14.27
C MET A 1 -68.77 35.66 14.11
N LEU A 2 -67.96 36.66 13.76
CA LEU A 2 -66.56 36.57 13.32
C LEU A 2 -65.58 36.00 14.38
N ARG A 3 -64.50 35.35 13.89
CA ARG A 3 -63.04 35.66 14.10
C ARG A 3 -62.21 34.42 13.73
N ARG A 4 -61.48 34.35 12.60
CA ARG A 4 -60.10 34.85 12.28
C ARG A 4 -58.98 34.39 13.22
N ALA A 5 -58.08 33.52 12.70
CA ALA A 5 -56.60 33.58 12.75
C ALA A 5 -56.06 32.47 11.83
N ALA A 6 -55.60 32.79 10.62
CA ALA A 6 -54.24 33.21 10.23
C ALA A 6 -53.34 32.01 9.87
N ALA A 7 -53.25 31.76 8.56
CA ALA A 7 -52.22 30.96 7.89
C ALA A 7 -51.03 31.86 7.57
N LEU A 8 -49.80 31.38 7.77
CA LEU A 8 -48.55 31.88 7.16
C LEU A 8 -47.36 30.99 7.52
N GLY A 9 -46.49 30.72 6.53
CA GLY A 9 -45.10 30.26 6.72
C GLY A 9 -44.81 28.86 6.15
N LEU A 10 -44.71 28.66 4.83
CA LEU A 10 -43.49 28.75 4.01
C LEU A 10 -42.34 27.81 4.43
N GLY A 11 -42.11 26.81 3.57
CA GLY A 11 -40.78 26.42 3.05
C GLY A 11 -39.75 25.90 4.04
N LEU A 12 -39.79 24.60 4.34
CA LEU A 12 -38.63 23.91 4.87
C LEU A 12 -37.74 23.46 3.69
N SER A 13 -36.63 24.16 3.54
CA SER A 13 -35.56 23.89 2.60
C SER A 13 -35.01 22.47 2.78
N LEU A 14 -35.09 21.66 1.72
CA LEU A 14 -34.17 20.54 1.51
C LEU A 14 -32.78 21.12 1.25
N LEU A 15 -32.02 21.39 2.31
CA LEU A 15 -30.58 21.49 2.23
C LEU A 15 -30.02 20.11 2.58
N ALA A 16 -29.93 19.27 1.54
CA ALA A 16 -28.97 18.18 1.56
C ALA A 16 -27.60 18.85 1.60
N PHE A 17 -26.93 18.76 2.75
CA PHE A 17 -25.52 19.08 2.88
C PHE A 17 -24.76 18.03 2.07
N ALA A 18 -24.54 18.33 0.79
CA ALA A 18 -23.37 17.82 0.09
C ALA A 18 -22.17 18.46 0.78
N SER A 19 -21.60 17.77 1.76
CA SER A 19 -20.22 18.03 2.15
C SER A 19 -19.40 17.84 0.88
N PRO A 20 -18.56 18.80 0.47
CA PRO A 20 -17.57 18.52 -0.54
C PRO A 20 -16.68 17.43 0.06
N SER A 21 -16.77 16.20 -0.46
CA SER A 21 -15.70 15.22 -0.26
C SER A 21 -14.40 15.95 -0.58
N ALA A 22 -13.39 15.88 0.30
CA ALA A 22 -12.04 16.27 -0.07
C ALA A 22 -11.67 15.43 -1.29
N GLY A 23 -11.88 16.02 -2.46
CA GLY A 23 -11.91 15.30 -3.72
C GLY A 23 -10.52 14.86 -4.05
N PHE A 24 -10.36 13.56 -4.33
CA PHE A 24 -9.31 13.08 -5.22
C PHE A 24 -9.46 13.86 -6.53
N GLY A 25 -8.72 14.96 -6.66
CA GLY A 25 -8.65 15.76 -7.89
C GLY A 25 -8.09 14.92 -9.04
N GLU A 26 -8.27 15.40 -10.27
CA GLU A 26 -7.79 14.76 -11.51
C GLU A 26 -6.27 14.57 -11.56
N GLU A 27 -5.78 13.53 -10.89
CA GLU A 27 -4.35 13.31 -10.77
C GLU A 27 -3.95 12.00 -11.45
N HIS A 28 -3.04 12.11 -12.43
CA HIS A 28 -2.52 10.99 -13.19
C HIS A 28 -1.31 10.38 -12.51
N VAL A 29 -1.29 9.04 -12.41
CA VAL A 29 -0.22 8.24 -11.80
C VAL A 29 1.17 8.51 -12.39
N SER A 30 1.26 9.01 -13.63
CA SER A 30 2.54 9.37 -14.27
C SER A 30 3.27 10.57 -13.65
N ASN A 31 2.59 11.37 -12.82
CA ASN A 31 3.11 12.66 -12.36
C ASN A 31 3.62 12.64 -10.91
N PHE A 32 3.43 11.55 -10.17
CA PHE A 32 3.93 11.45 -8.79
C PHE A 32 5.44 11.25 -8.77
N ASP A 33 6.11 12.01 -7.90
CA ASP A 33 7.52 11.82 -7.56
C ASP A 33 7.57 10.74 -6.48
N THR A 34 7.30 9.50 -6.89
CA THR A 34 7.44 8.35 -6.00
C THR A 34 8.92 8.10 -5.83
N ASP A 35 9.44 8.35 -4.63
CA ASP A 35 10.79 7.93 -4.25
C ASP A 35 11.02 6.50 -4.76
N GLU A 36 12.16 6.28 -5.42
CA GLU A 36 12.50 5.12 -6.26
C GLU A 36 12.56 3.76 -5.51
N VAL A 37 12.15 3.74 -4.24
CA VAL A 37 12.38 2.71 -3.22
C VAL A 37 11.09 1.97 -2.82
N VAL A 38 9.94 2.31 -3.42
CA VAL A 38 8.67 1.67 -3.09
C VAL A 38 8.65 0.17 -3.47
N SER A 39 7.99 -0.63 -2.62
CA SER A 39 7.74 -2.07 -2.71
C SER A 39 7.18 -2.53 -4.07
N THR A 40 7.36 -3.82 -4.37
CA THR A 40 7.19 -4.47 -5.67
C THR A 40 5.79 -4.40 -6.30
N HIS A 41 4.74 -4.12 -5.54
CA HIS A 41 3.36 -4.11 -6.06
C HIS A 41 2.68 -2.75 -6.04
N HIS A 42 3.23 -1.82 -5.27
CA HIS A 42 2.53 -0.58 -4.99
C HIS A 42 2.54 0.34 -6.21
N LEU A 43 1.43 1.06 -6.38
CA LEU A 43 1.18 2.00 -7.47
C LEU A 43 1.21 1.38 -8.89
N TYR A 44 2.40 1.16 -9.48
CA TYR A 44 2.55 0.92 -10.92
C TYR A 44 2.04 -0.46 -11.36
N LEU A 45 2.45 -1.53 -10.65
CA LEU A 45 1.97 -2.87 -10.97
C LEU A 45 0.48 -2.97 -10.67
N THR A 46 0.03 -2.52 -9.48
CA THR A 46 -1.41 -2.48 -9.12
C THR A 46 -2.24 -1.73 -10.17
N ARG A 47 -1.76 -0.57 -10.67
CA ARG A 47 -2.44 0.15 -11.76
C ARG A 47 -2.58 -0.74 -12.99
N ALA A 48 -1.50 -1.36 -13.47
CA ALA A 48 -1.53 -2.21 -14.65
C ALA A 48 -2.50 -3.40 -14.47
N LEU A 49 -2.47 -4.04 -13.31
CA LEU A 49 -3.39 -5.14 -12.96
C LEU A 49 -4.85 -4.67 -12.94
N ALA A 50 -5.13 -3.44 -12.46
CA ALA A 50 -6.48 -2.87 -12.50
C ALA A 50 -6.97 -2.69 -13.95
N VAL A 51 -6.10 -2.27 -14.87
CA VAL A 51 -6.45 -2.22 -16.31
C VAL A 51 -6.78 -3.60 -16.85
N CYS A 52 -5.98 -4.62 -16.49
CA CYS A 52 -6.24 -6.01 -16.86
C CYS A 52 -7.55 -6.54 -16.27
N ALA A 53 -7.95 -6.08 -15.09
CA ALA A 53 -9.25 -6.38 -14.49
C ALA A 53 -10.42 -5.60 -15.12
N GLY A 54 -10.16 -4.72 -16.09
CA GLY A 54 -11.18 -4.01 -16.85
C GLY A 54 -11.49 -2.60 -16.38
N TYR A 55 -10.85 -2.12 -15.30
CA TYR A 55 -11.02 -0.74 -14.83
C TYR A 55 -10.51 0.25 -15.89
N SER A 56 -11.23 1.37 -16.03
CA SER A 56 -10.95 2.36 -17.08
C SER A 56 -9.59 3.01 -16.90
N THR A 57 -8.91 3.24 -18.03
CA THR A 57 -7.73 4.12 -18.16
C THR A 57 -7.99 5.22 -19.18
N ASN A 58 -7.16 6.27 -19.17
CA ASN A 58 -7.37 7.44 -20.01
C ASN A 58 -7.13 7.12 -21.50
N GLY A 59 -8.22 6.91 -22.25
CA GLY A 59 -8.21 6.60 -23.68
C GLY A 59 -8.36 7.79 -24.65
N LYS A 60 -8.23 9.06 -24.18
CA LYS A 60 -8.37 10.41 -24.86
C LYS A 60 -9.74 11.12 -24.66
N PRO A 61 -9.84 12.45 -24.95
CA PRO A 61 -9.20 13.62 -24.34
C PRO A 61 -10.29 14.56 -23.77
N ASP A 62 -10.64 14.43 -22.50
CA ASP A 62 -11.05 15.62 -21.75
C ASP A 62 -10.21 15.65 -20.48
N PRO A 63 -9.21 16.54 -20.39
CA PRO A 63 -8.20 16.50 -19.33
C PRO A 63 -8.66 17.08 -17.99
N PHE A 64 -9.98 17.19 -17.73
CA PHE A 64 -10.49 18.02 -16.64
C PHE A 64 -11.70 17.49 -15.83
N ASP A 65 -12.00 16.18 -15.75
CA ASP A 65 -13.04 15.71 -14.80
C ASP A 65 -12.79 14.27 -14.27
N ALA A 66 -12.33 14.18 -13.02
CA ALA A 66 -12.03 13.01 -12.16
C ALA A 66 -10.82 12.06 -12.48
N PRO A 67 -10.08 11.57 -11.45
CA PRO A 67 -9.14 10.45 -11.62
C PRO A 67 -9.93 9.17 -11.93
N LEU A 68 -9.47 8.40 -12.92
CA LEU A 68 -10.11 7.16 -13.36
C LEU A 68 -9.89 6.01 -12.37
N ASP A 69 -10.76 5.00 -12.43
CA ASP A 69 -10.83 3.93 -11.42
C ASP A 69 -9.49 3.21 -11.18
N ALA A 70 -8.73 2.91 -12.24
CA ALA A 70 -7.44 2.22 -12.12
C ALA A 70 -6.40 3.09 -11.40
N GLU A 71 -6.38 4.39 -11.71
CA GLU A 71 -5.54 5.38 -11.05
C GLU A 71 -5.94 5.58 -9.58
N ARG A 72 -7.25 5.68 -9.27
CA ARG A 72 -7.74 5.81 -7.88
C ARG A 72 -7.33 4.65 -7.01
N ILE A 73 -7.51 3.42 -7.51
CA ILE A 73 -7.10 2.19 -6.82
C ILE A 73 -5.59 2.23 -6.55
N ALA A 74 -4.79 2.55 -7.58
CA ALA A 74 -3.33 2.56 -7.48
C ALA A 74 -2.80 3.65 -6.54
N ILE A 75 -3.41 4.85 -6.55
CA ILE A 75 -3.07 5.96 -5.65
C ILE A 75 -3.42 5.58 -4.21
N ALA A 76 -4.61 5.07 -3.94
CA ALA A 76 -5.00 4.69 -2.58
C ALA A 76 -4.15 3.52 -2.04
N ASN A 77 -3.80 2.56 -2.90
CA ASN A 77 -2.84 1.51 -2.60
C ASN A 77 -1.48 2.10 -2.18
N GLN A 78 -0.94 3.02 -2.98
CA GLN A 78 0.34 3.66 -2.66
C GLN A 78 0.28 4.53 -1.41
N LEU A 79 -0.82 5.25 -1.18
CA LEU A 79 -0.96 6.12 -0.02
C LEU A 79 -1.08 5.33 1.28
N ALA A 80 -1.57 4.07 1.23
CA ALA A 80 -1.48 3.18 2.38
C ALA A 80 0.00 2.93 2.76
N ASP A 81 0.89 2.79 1.77
CA ASP A 81 2.34 2.72 2.01
C ASP A 81 2.95 4.05 2.47
N SER A 82 2.87 5.11 1.65
CA SER A 82 3.67 6.33 1.85
C SER A 82 2.99 7.44 2.63
N GLU A 83 1.71 7.29 2.98
CA GLU A 83 0.80 8.28 3.61
C GLU A 83 0.52 9.51 2.74
N LYS A 84 1.54 9.98 2.02
CA LYS A 84 1.56 11.14 1.13
C LYS A 84 2.24 10.78 -0.17
N LEU A 85 1.78 11.39 -1.25
CA LEU A 85 2.43 11.36 -2.55
C LEU A 85 2.73 12.78 -3.00
N ALA A 86 4.03 13.09 -3.13
CA ALA A 86 4.48 14.38 -3.60
C ALA A 86 4.27 14.51 -5.12
N HIS A 87 3.81 15.69 -5.54
CA HIS A 87 3.62 16.03 -6.95
C HIS A 87 3.96 17.51 -7.24
N ARG A 88 4.28 17.82 -8.51
CA ARG A 88 4.50 19.20 -9.00
C ARG A 88 3.19 19.99 -9.07
N GLY A 89 2.68 20.44 -7.92
CA GLY A 89 1.45 21.24 -7.84
C GLY A 89 0.68 21.15 -6.51
N GLY A 90 1.13 20.28 -5.59
CA GLY A 90 0.40 19.85 -4.40
C GLY A 90 0.57 18.34 -4.26
N GLY A 91 0.46 17.78 -3.06
CA GLY A 91 0.49 16.33 -2.84
C GLY A 91 -0.89 15.80 -2.46
N VAL A 92 -1.12 14.50 -2.67
CA VAL A 92 -2.30 13.78 -2.17
C VAL A 92 -1.91 13.03 -0.91
N ASP A 93 -2.81 12.94 0.07
CA ASP A 93 -2.61 12.14 1.27
C ASP A 93 -3.87 11.39 1.72
N LEU A 94 -3.70 10.36 2.56
CA LEU A 94 -4.79 9.64 3.24
C LEU A 94 -4.95 10.12 4.70
N CYS A 95 -4.63 11.39 4.96
CA CYS A 95 -4.44 11.94 6.29
C CYS A 95 -5.65 12.78 6.77
N SER A 96 -6.86 12.38 6.39
CA SER A 96 -8.10 13.08 6.80
C SER A 96 -8.82 12.46 8.00
N ALA A 97 -8.30 11.38 8.58
CA ALA A 97 -8.85 10.84 9.82
C ALA A 97 -8.53 11.76 11.02
N ALA A 98 -9.21 11.53 12.14
CA ALA A 98 -8.84 12.18 13.38
C ALA A 98 -7.39 11.84 13.78
N PRO A 99 -6.67 12.78 14.41
CA PRO A 99 -5.41 12.49 15.07
C PRO A 99 -5.49 11.24 15.95
N TYR A 100 -4.41 10.46 15.95
CA TYR A 100 -4.33 9.27 16.78
C TYR A 100 -4.37 9.67 18.26
N PRO A 101 -5.40 9.27 19.03
CA PRO A 101 -5.45 9.57 20.44
C PRO A 101 -4.48 8.62 21.17
N VAL A 102 -3.21 9.00 21.24
CA VAL A 102 -2.20 8.25 22.00
C VAL A 102 -2.65 8.24 23.47
N PRO A 103 -3.05 7.07 24.03
CA PRO A 103 -3.53 7.01 25.39
C PRO A 103 -2.39 7.29 26.37
N LYS A 104 -2.72 7.67 27.60
CA LYS A 104 -1.71 7.72 28.65
C LYS A 104 -1.24 6.29 28.93
N PRO A 105 0.05 6.08 29.31
CA PRO A 105 0.56 4.75 29.62
C PRO A 105 -0.32 3.99 30.63
N GLU A 106 -0.76 4.67 31.70
CA GLU A 106 -1.58 4.06 32.75
C GLU A 106 -2.96 3.60 32.27
N ASP A 107 -3.51 4.20 31.21
CA ASP A 107 -4.82 3.83 30.64
C ASP A 107 -4.78 2.47 29.93
N VAL A 108 -3.57 1.98 29.63
CA VAL A 108 -3.33 0.70 28.92
C VAL A 108 -2.47 -0.27 29.74
N GLY A 109 -2.32 -0.02 31.05
CA GLY A 109 -1.60 -0.90 31.97
C GLY A 109 -0.08 -0.73 31.99
N CYS A 110 0.43 0.33 31.35
CA CYS A 110 1.84 0.71 31.36
C CYS A 110 2.15 1.66 32.54
N SER A 111 3.44 1.89 32.84
CA SER A 111 3.84 2.73 33.97
C SER A 111 3.68 4.22 33.63
N SER A 112 3.14 5.02 34.56
CA SER A 112 2.81 6.44 34.31
C SER A 112 4.01 7.36 34.03
N ASN A 113 5.24 6.87 34.19
CA ASN A 113 6.47 7.58 33.88
C ASN A 113 7.04 7.23 32.48
N GLU A 114 6.36 6.35 31.73
CA GLU A 114 6.78 5.94 30.41
C GLU A 114 6.31 6.93 29.35
N THR A 115 7.08 7.05 28.28
CA THR A 115 6.75 7.86 27.12
C THR A 115 6.33 6.96 25.96
N PRO A 116 5.37 7.36 25.12
CA PRO A 116 5.08 6.65 23.88
C PRO A 116 6.35 6.52 23.05
N VAL A 117 6.69 5.29 22.69
CA VAL A 117 7.80 5.01 21.77
C VAL A 117 7.22 5.11 20.36
N VAL A 118 7.73 6.07 19.59
CA VAL A 118 7.41 6.12 18.17
C VAL A 118 8.09 4.93 17.50
N VAL A 119 7.30 4.12 16.78
CA VAL A 119 7.82 3.08 15.87
C VAL A 119 8.41 3.79 14.66
N MET A 120 9.54 4.46 14.84
CA MET A 120 10.41 4.81 13.71
C MET A 120 11.48 3.73 13.59
N PRO A 121 12.00 3.49 12.38
CA PRO A 121 13.35 2.97 12.26
C PRO A 121 14.27 3.99 12.97
N PHE A 122 14.65 3.67 14.21
CA PHE A 122 15.48 4.51 15.05
C PHE A 122 16.87 4.64 14.43
N THR A 123 17.11 5.73 13.72
CA THR A 123 18.47 6.16 13.35
C THR A 123 19.14 6.79 14.57
N GLY A 124 19.77 5.95 15.40
CA GLY A 124 20.70 6.41 16.43
C GLY A 124 21.72 5.32 16.71
N ALA A 125 23.03 5.56 16.74
CA ALA A 125 23.81 6.77 16.57
C ALA A 125 25.19 6.32 16.05
N GLY A 126 25.77 7.03 15.06
CA GLY A 126 27.17 6.83 14.69
C GLY A 126 27.50 7.02 13.22
N HIS A 127 26.82 6.35 12.29
CA HIS A 127 27.23 6.37 10.88
C HIS A 127 26.09 6.04 9.91
N VAL A 128 25.08 6.91 9.75
CA VAL A 128 24.31 6.99 8.48
C VAL A 128 23.86 8.43 8.29
N THR A 129 24.80 9.31 7.92
CA THR A 129 24.48 10.67 7.47
C THR A 129 23.75 10.57 6.12
N ARG A 130 22.47 10.97 6.11
CA ARG A 130 21.58 11.14 4.94
C ARG A 130 21.36 9.89 4.10
N TRP A 131 20.21 9.22 4.25
CA TRP A 131 19.64 8.50 3.10
C TRP A 131 18.14 8.57 2.90
N LEU A 132 17.30 8.96 3.86
CA LEU A 132 15.88 9.21 3.58
C LEU A 132 15.33 10.35 4.45
N PRO A 133 14.65 11.36 3.87
CA PRO A 133 13.74 12.21 4.63
C PRO A 133 12.47 11.40 4.89
N LEU A 134 12.56 10.31 5.68
CA LEU A 134 11.35 9.60 6.07
C LEU A 134 10.46 10.58 6.84
N PRO A 135 9.17 10.70 6.51
CA PRO A 135 8.25 11.47 7.34
C PRO A 135 8.34 10.90 8.75
N ARG A 136 8.60 11.78 9.72
CA ARG A 136 8.43 11.42 11.13
C ARG A 136 6.97 11.02 11.28
N PHE A 137 6.70 9.88 11.89
CA PHE A 137 5.32 9.58 12.32
C PHE A 137 4.81 10.78 13.11
N ASP A 138 3.78 11.41 12.57
CA ASP A 138 3.11 12.53 13.19
C ASP A 138 1.74 12.04 13.67
N PRO A 139 1.57 11.75 14.98
CA PRO A 139 0.28 11.29 15.50
C PRO A 139 -0.83 12.33 15.29
N THR A 140 -0.48 13.58 14.97
CA THR A 140 -1.43 14.65 14.69
C THR A 140 -1.90 14.71 13.23
N ALA A 141 -1.27 13.92 12.34
CA ALA A 141 -1.58 13.96 10.92
C ALA A 141 -2.81 13.13 10.53
N GLY A 142 -3.32 12.21 11.37
CA GLY A 142 -4.57 11.50 11.04
C GLY A 142 -4.46 10.50 9.87
N CYS A 143 -3.25 10.00 9.58
CA CYS A 143 -3.01 9.04 8.50
C CYS A 143 -3.26 7.60 8.99
N PHE A 144 -4.49 7.10 8.95
CA PHE A 144 -4.91 5.86 9.64
C PHE A 144 -4.22 4.57 9.18
N ALA A 145 -3.76 4.55 7.92
CA ALA A 145 -3.03 3.44 7.32
C ALA A 145 -1.50 3.60 7.44
N SER A 146 -1.01 4.58 8.20
CA SER A 146 0.41 4.85 8.37
C SER A 146 1.21 3.59 8.73
N ARG A 147 2.30 3.35 7.99
CA ARG A 147 3.29 2.29 8.28
C ARG A 147 3.96 2.41 9.64
N PHE A 148 3.89 3.60 10.24
CA PHE A 148 4.44 3.91 11.56
C PHE A 148 3.37 4.18 12.61
N GLY A 149 2.10 4.09 12.23
CA GLY A 149 0.95 4.29 13.10
C GLY A 149 0.63 3.08 13.98
N PRO A 150 -0.27 3.24 14.96
CA PRO A 150 -0.67 2.17 15.86
C PRO A 150 -1.40 1.01 15.15
N TYR A 151 -1.93 1.23 13.96
CA TYR A 151 -2.58 0.21 13.13
C TYR A 151 -1.66 -0.33 12.03
N SER A 152 -0.35 -0.09 12.07
CA SER A 152 0.55 -0.51 10.99
C SER A 152 0.45 -2.01 10.69
N ASN A 153 0.29 -2.86 11.70
CA ASN A 153 0.07 -4.30 11.51
C ASN A 153 -1.25 -4.66 10.83
N ASP A 154 -2.24 -3.78 10.85
CA ASP A 154 -3.50 -4.00 10.14
C ASP A 154 -3.33 -3.81 8.62
N PHE A 155 -2.31 -3.07 8.19
CA PHE A 155 -2.10 -2.70 6.78
C PHE A 155 -0.77 -3.20 6.18
N HIS A 156 0.29 -3.30 6.97
CA HIS A 156 1.66 -3.62 6.54
C HIS A 156 2.19 -4.95 7.04
N PHE A 157 1.65 -5.47 8.14
CA PHE A 157 1.94 -6.82 8.62
C PHE A 157 0.66 -7.64 8.83
N PRO A 158 -0.25 -7.68 7.84
CA PRO A 158 -1.55 -8.31 8.02
C PRO A 158 -1.41 -9.84 8.02
N ASP A 159 -2.01 -10.49 9.01
CA ASP A 159 -2.27 -11.92 8.94
C ASP A 159 -3.53 -12.20 8.09
N ALA A 160 -3.86 -13.49 7.90
CA ALA A 160 -5.00 -13.89 7.08
C ALA A 160 -6.35 -13.38 7.63
N GLU A 161 -6.52 -13.36 8.97
CA GLU A 161 -7.73 -12.80 9.58
C GLU A 161 -7.83 -11.30 9.29
N ARG A 162 -6.70 -10.60 9.31
CA ARG A 162 -6.69 -9.17 9.06
C ARG A 162 -7.07 -8.84 7.62
N VAL A 163 -6.51 -9.56 6.66
CA VAL A 163 -6.84 -9.43 5.24
C VAL A 163 -8.35 -9.51 5.01
N GLU A 164 -9.02 -10.46 5.67
CA GLU A 164 -10.47 -10.65 5.51
C GLU A 164 -11.32 -9.51 6.06
N VAL A 165 -10.92 -8.87 7.16
CA VAL A 165 -11.66 -7.72 7.70
C VAL A 165 -11.45 -6.48 6.84
N VAL A 166 -10.25 -6.25 6.33
CA VAL A 166 -10.00 -5.15 5.40
C VAL A 166 -10.77 -5.40 4.10
N ARG A 167 -10.80 -6.65 3.60
CA ARG A 167 -11.64 -7.06 2.46
C ARG A 167 -13.12 -6.74 2.69
N ALA A 168 -13.69 -7.15 3.83
CA ALA A 168 -15.10 -6.93 4.14
C ALA A 168 -15.45 -5.43 4.18
N TRP A 169 -14.60 -4.60 4.78
CA TRP A 169 -14.77 -3.15 4.77
C TRP A 169 -14.62 -2.55 3.35
N ALA A 170 -13.60 -2.97 2.62
CA ALA A 170 -13.31 -2.48 1.26
C ALA A 170 -14.38 -2.88 0.22
N SER A 171 -15.07 -3.99 0.44
CA SER A 171 -16.22 -4.43 -0.35
C SER A 171 -17.55 -3.80 0.10
N GLY A 172 -17.56 -3.04 1.20
CA GLY A 172 -18.78 -2.46 1.77
C GLY A 172 -19.67 -3.46 2.51
N GLU A 173 -19.18 -4.67 2.78
CA GLU A 173 -19.85 -5.68 3.62
C GLU A 173 -19.86 -5.23 5.10
N SER A 174 -18.85 -4.46 5.51
CA SER A 174 -18.80 -3.78 6.80
C SER A 174 -18.83 -2.26 6.64
N SER A 175 -19.67 -1.58 7.43
CA SER A 175 -19.76 -0.12 7.45
C SER A 175 -18.64 0.55 8.24
N ALA A 176 -17.81 -0.22 8.93
CA ALA A 176 -16.72 0.27 9.77
C ALA A 176 -15.50 -0.66 9.67
N LEU A 177 -14.30 -0.10 9.78
CA LEU A 177 -13.07 -0.88 9.78
C LEU A 177 -12.68 -1.20 11.23
N ALA A 178 -12.75 -2.47 11.60
CA ALA A 178 -12.23 -2.93 12.90
C ALA A 178 -10.71 -3.04 12.84
N GLY A 179 -10.02 -2.61 13.90
CA GLY A 179 -8.56 -2.60 13.98
C GLY A 179 -8.03 -2.95 15.36
N THR A 180 -6.73 -3.24 15.43
CA THR A 180 -6.02 -3.41 16.70
C THR A 180 -4.84 -2.46 16.79
N GLU A 181 -4.98 -1.44 17.64
CA GLU A 181 -3.87 -0.57 18.00
C GLU A 181 -2.79 -1.37 18.71
N ARG A 182 -1.56 -1.17 18.30
CA ARG A 182 -0.34 -1.75 18.88
C ARG A 182 0.53 -0.62 19.37
N LEU A 183 0.61 -0.50 20.68
CA LEU A 183 1.19 0.63 21.38
C LEU A 183 2.45 0.19 22.11
N ILE A 184 3.47 1.04 22.06
CA ILE A 184 4.76 0.79 22.68
C ILE A 184 5.07 1.95 23.61
N PHE A 185 5.44 1.66 24.86
CA PHE A 185 5.85 2.65 25.84
C PHE A 185 7.20 2.30 26.45
N GLY A 186 8.02 3.32 26.69
CA GLY A 186 9.39 3.15 27.15
C GLY A 186 10.06 4.48 27.50
N GLY A 187 11.36 4.42 27.78
CA GLY A 187 12.17 5.61 28.02
C GLY A 187 12.45 6.39 26.72
N ALA A 188 13.01 7.59 26.85
CA ALA A 188 13.26 8.52 25.73
C ALA A 188 14.18 7.97 24.60
N LEU A 189 14.80 6.81 24.78
CA LEU A 189 15.67 6.14 23.82
C LEU A 189 15.28 4.66 23.63
N SER A 190 14.07 4.28 24.08
CA SER A 190 13.56 2.94 23.84
C SER A 190 13.23 2.77 22.36
N ALA A 191 13.61 1.61 21.83
CA ALA A 191 13.19 1.07 20.57
C ALA A 191 12.10 0.00 20.81
N PRO A 192 11.36 -0.43 19.76
CA PRO A 192 10.29 -1.42 19.91
C PRO A 192 10.68 -2.69 20.69
N TRP A 193 11.92 -3.16 20.57
CA TRP A 193 12.42 -4.40 21.21
C TRP A 193 12.96 -4.24 22.64
N ASN A 194 13.18 -3.02 23.12
CA ASN A 194 13.64 -2.76 24.50
C ASN A 194 12.70 -1.84 25.27
N ALA A 195 11.54 -1.54 24.69
CA ALA A 195 10.44 -0.88 25.36
C ALA A 195 10.02 -1.69 26.59
N SER A 196 9.67 -0.97 27.65
CA SER A 196 9.32 -1.57 28.94
C SER A 196 7.86 -2.02 28.98
N CYS A 197 7.02 -1.51 28.09
CA CYS A 197 5.62 -1.91 27.98
C CYS A 197 5.15 -1.99 26.52
N HIS A 198 4.39 -3.05 26.23
CA HIS A 198 3.68 -3.28 24.97
C HIS A 198 2.21 -3.46 25.31
N ALA A 199 1.33 -2.74 24.63
CA ALA A 199 -0.11 -2.83 24.85
C ALA A 199 -0.85 -2.96 23.52
N THR A 200 -1.98 -3.65 23.54
CA THR A 200 -2.90 -3.73 22.41
C THR A 200 -4.29 -3.25 22.80
N ARG A 201 -4.98 -2.59 21.86
CA ARG A 201 -6.36 -2.15 22.04
C ARG A 201 -7.14 -2.35 20.76
N SER A 202 -8.18 -3.15 20.80
CA SER A 202 -9.09 -3.31 19.67
C SER A 202 -10.09 -2.16 19.63
N GLY A 203 -10.48 -1.74 18.42
CA GLY A 203 -11.42 -0.66 18.22
C GLY A 203 -11.87 -0.53 16.78
N THR A 204 -12.55 0.57 16.49
CA THR A 204 -12.86 0.99 15.13
C THR A 204 -11.81 2.00 14.69
N ILE A 205 -11.19 1.75 13.54
CA ILE A 205 -10.26 2.67 12.89
C ILE A 205 -11.08 3.82 12.31
N ASP A 206 -10.73 5.05 12.66
CA ASP A 206 -11.21 6.23 11.94
C ASP A 206 -10.55 6.26 10.57
N THR A 207 -11.33 6.07 9.50
CA THR A 207 -10.84 6.03 8.13
C THR A 207 -10.93 7.39 7.43
N GLY A 208 -11.24 8.46 8.17
CA GLY A 208 -11.40 9.80 7.63
C GLY A 208 -12.46 9.85 6.53
N ASP A 209 -12.08 10.40 5.38
CA ASP A 209 -12.98 10.53 4.23
C ASP A 209 -13.11 9.23 3.40
N VAL A 210 -12.34 8.19 3.71
CA VAL A 210 -12.40 6.92 2.97
C VAL A 210 -13.68 6.18 3.34
N THR A 211 -14.61 6.14 2.38
CA THR A 211 -15.91 5.49 2.56
C THR A 211 -15.79 3.97 2.38
N PRO A 212 -16.41 3.13 3.23
CA PRO A 212 -16.47 1.69 3.03
C PRO A 212 -17.07 1.34 1.65
N GLY A 213 -16.52 0.32 0.98
CA GLY A 213 -16.99 -0.05 -0.36
C GLY A 213 -16.52 0.87 -1.50
N SER A 214 -15.78 1.95 -1.23
CA SER A 214 -15.22 2.83 -2.26
C SER A 214 -14.04 2.20 -3.03
N LEU A 215 -13.61 2.83 -4.12
CA LEU A 215 -12.41 2.38 -4.86
C LEU A 215 -11.14 2.63 -4.05
N GLU A 216 -11.15 3.68 -3.24
CA GLU A 216 -10.08 4.06 -2.33
C GLU A 216 -9.92 3.00 -1.24
N ALA A 217 -11.03 2.60 -0.60
CA ALA A 217 -11.03 1.49 0.36
C ALA A 217 -10.55 0.18 -0.29
N PHE A 218 -10.91 -0.04 -1.55
CA PHE A 218 -10.44 -1.20 -2.31
C PHE A 218 -8.95 -1.14 -2.68
N GLY A 219 -8.41 0.03 -3.02
CA GLY A 219 -6.97 0.22 -3.21
C GLY A 219 -6.17 -0.03 -1.93
N ILE A 220 -6.69 0.38 -0.78
CA ILE A 220 -6.08 0.03 0.52
C ILE A 220 -6.13 -1.48 0.75
N TYR A 221 -7.22 -2.16 0.39
CA TYR A 221 -7.26 -3.63 0.45
C TYR A 221 -6.24 -4.32 -0.47
N THR A 222 -6.03 -3.83 -1.69
CA THR A 222 -4.98 -4.40 -2.57
C THR A 222 -3.58 -4.17 -2.00
N HIS A 223 -3.37 -3.08 -1.24
CA HIS A 223 -2.13 -2.86 -0.49
C HIS A 223 -1.94 -3.93 0.58
N VAL A 224 -2.98 -4.22 1.36
CA VAL A 224 -2.95 -5.26 2.40
C VAL A 224 -2.64 -6.65 1.83
N ILE A 225 -3.16 -6.99 0.64
CA ILE A 225 -2.77 -8.22 -0.06
C ILE A 225 -1.28 -8.20 -0.39
N GLY A 226 -0.79 -7.11 -1.00
CA GLY A 226 0.62 -6.95 -1.36
C GLY A 226 1.54 -7.13 -0.15
N ASP A 227 1.23 -6.42 0.94
CA ASP A 227 2.05 -6.41 2.15
C ASP A 227 2.02 -7.73 2.92
N ARG A 228 0.91 -8.48 2.88
CA ARG A 228 0.84 -9.84 3.42
C ARG A 228 1.90 -10.75 2.79
N HIS A 229 2.10 -10.64 1.47
CA HIS A 229 3.05 -11.46 0.72
C HIS A 229 4.48 -10.96 0.89
N SER A 230 4.72 -9.65 0.71
CA SER A 230 6.05 -9.07 0.84
C SER A 230 6.62 -9.28 2.26
N HIS A 231 5.77 -9.30 3.28
CA HIS A 231 6.16 -9.57 4.66
C HIS A 231 5.95 -11.03 5.10
N ALA A 232 5.56 -11.97 4.24
CA ALA A 232 5.25 -13.35 4.64
C ALA A 232 6.43 -14.02 5.36
N VAL A 233 7.65 -13.86 4.83
CA VAL A 233 8.89 -14.35 5.47
C VAL A 233 9.09 -13.69 6.82
N CYS A 234 8.78 -12.40 6.94
CA CYS A 234 8.85 -11.74 8.23
C CYS A 234 7.86 -12.31 9.23
N LEU A 235 6.59 -12.42 8.83
CA LEU A 235 5.51 -12.92 9.68
C LEU A 235 5.83 -14.32 10.22
N GLU A 236 6.36 -15.20 9.37
CA GLU A 236 6.80 -16.54 9.76
C GLU A 236 7.94 -16.49 10.78
N ARG A 237 8.99 -15.72 10.49
CA ARG A 237 10.21 -15.67 11.32
C ARG A 237 10.06 -14.80 12.56
N TRP A 238 9.02 -13.96 12.64
CA TRP A 238 8.78 -13.11 13.81
C TRP A 238 8.39 -13.91 15.04
N GLY A 239 7.72 -15.05 14.84
CA GLY A 239 7.37 -15.98 15.92
C GLY A 239 8.57 -16.38 16.76
N ASP A 240 9.74 -16.53 16.14
CA ASP A 240 10.99 -16.88 16.82
C ASP A 240 11.61 -15.72 17.59
N ARG A 241 11.32 -14.47 17.21
CA ARG A 241 11.81 -13.26 17.89
C ARG A 241 10.97 -12.94 19.13
N GLY A 242 9.65 -12.96 19.00
CA GLY A 242 8.68 -12.76 20.09
C GLY A 242 8.66 -11.39 20.77
N ASN A 243 9.51 -10.43 20.35
CA ASN A 243 9.57 -9.09 20.95
C ASN A 243 9.92 -7.97 19.93
N PRO A 244 9.05 -6.95 19.74
CA PRO A 244 7.70 -6.81 20.32
C PRO A 244 6.78 -8.00 20.00
N PRO A 245 5.68 -8.19 20.75
CA PRO A 245 4.80 -9.36 20.60
C PRO A 245 4.02 -9.39 19.27
N TRP A 246 4.29 -8.45 18.37
CA TRP A 246 3.75 -8.37 17.02
C TRP A 246 4.86 -7.99 16.03
N PRO A 247 4.73 -8.40 14.75
CA PRO A 247 5.69 -8.08 13.70
C PRO A 247 5.78 -6.57 13.47
N THR A 248 6.99 -6.07 13.24
CA THR A 248 7.26 -4.68 12.87
C THR A 248 8.58 -4.62 12.11
N HIS A 249 8.77 -3.58 11.31
CA HIS A 249 10.10 -3.28 10.81
C HIS A 249 11.05 -2.94 11.96
N VAL A 250 12.27 -3.40 11.80
CA VAL A 250 13.36 -3.24 12.75
C VAL A 250 14.62 -2.82 11.98
N LEU A 251 15.56 -2.23 12.72
CA LEU A 251 16.88 -1.91 12.19
C LEU A 251 17.88 -2.91 12.76
N TRP A 252 18.63 -3.51 11.84
CA TRP A 252 19.70 -4.49 12.00
C TRP A 252 20.34 -4.63 13.40
N PRO A 253 20.69 -5.86 13.86
CA PRO A 253 20.50 -7.16 13.19
C PRO A 253 19.12 -7.75 13.46
N ASP A 254 18.47 -8.23 12.39
CA ASP A 254 17.09 -8.71 12.42
C ASP A 254 16.97 -10.11 11.82
N PRO A 255 15.87 -10.85 12.10
CA PRO A 255 15.54 -12.05 11.35
C PRO A 255 15.58 -11.71 9.85
N PRO A 256 16.33 -12.46 9.02
CA PRO A 256 16.32 -12.24 7.58
C PRO A 256 14.87 -12.28 7.07
N GLY A 257 14.43 -11.31 6.28
CA GLY A 257 13.06 -11.15 5.82
C GLY A 257 12.23 -10.12 6.60
N CYS A 258 12.71 -9.60 7.74
CA CYS A 258 12.04 -8.56 8.54
C CYS A 258 12.74 -7.19 8.55
N SER A 259 13.92 -7.09 7.94
CA SER A 259 14.66 -5.84 7.89
C SER A 259 13.88 -4.81 7.08
N PHE A 260 13.90 -3.56 7.51
CA PHE A 260 13.35 -2.44 6.73
C PHE A 260 13.87 -2.39 5.29
N PHE A 261 15.09 -2.88 5.07
CA PHE A 261 15.71 -2.92 3.75
C PHE A 261 15.41 -4.19 2.95
N ASP A 262 14.67 -5.18 3.49
CA ASP A 262 14.48 -6.46 2.79
C ASP A 262 13.61 -6.34 1.52
N HIS A 263 12.81 -5.27 1.35
CA HIS A 263 12.16 -4.99 0.06
C HIS A 263 13.16 -4.77 -1.08
N SER A 264 14.41 -4.37 -0.80
CA SER A 264 15.46 -4.34 -1.83
C SER A 264 15.82 -5.74 -2.34
N ARG A 265 15.54 -6.80 -1.55
CA ARG A 265 15.81 -8.20 -1.91
C ARG A 265 14.66 -8.85 -2.69
N GLU A 266 13.50 -8.22 -2.73
CA GLU A 266 12.44 -8.55 -3.69
C GLU A 266 12.75 -7.96 -5.08
N LEU A 267 13.61 -6.94 -5.14
CA LEU A 267 13.83 -6.10 -6.30
C LEU A 267 15.19 -6.30 -6.95
N GLY A 268 15.15 -6.71 -8.21
CA GLY A 268 16.18 -6.45 -9.18
C GLY A 268 17.44 -7.33 -9.16
N CYS A 269 18.28 -7.23 -10.18
CA CYS A 269 19.54 -7.99 -10.22
C CYS A 269 20.62 -7.33 -9.33
N PRO A 270 21.51 -8.09 -8.68
CA PRO A 270 22.67 -7.52 -7.99
C PRO A 270 23.59 -6.89 -9.02
N THR A 271 23.82 -5.58 -8.94
CA THR A 271 24.56 -4.81 -9.96
C THR A 271 25.78 -4.04 -9.44
N ASP A 272 26.06 -4.04 -8.13
CA ASP A 272 27.26 -3.40 -7.57
C ASP A 272 27.82 -4.17 -6.36
N PRO A 273 28.92 -4.93 -6.49
CA PRO A 273 29.52 -5.68 -5.39
C PRO A 273 29.87 -4.85 -4.14
N ALA A 274 30.09 -3.53 -4.27
CA ALA A 274 30.42 -2.66 -3.13
C ALA A 274 29.16 -2.28 -2.32
N HIS A 275 28.01 -2.08 -2.97
CA HIS A 275 26.73 -1.78 -2.31
C HIS A 275 25.89 -3.04 -1.99
N ASP A 276 25.98 -4.07 -2.83
CA ASP A 276 25.33 -5.38 -2.67
C ASP A 276 25.79 -6.08 -1.36
N SER A 277 27.00 -5.78 -0.90
CA SER A 277 27.54 -6.27 0.37
C SER A 277 26.90 -5.66 1.62
N LEU A 278 26.26 -4.48 1.50
CA LEU A 278 25.65 -3.76 2.61
C LEU A 278 24.11 -3.75 2.56
N PHE A 279 23.49 -3.79 1.37
CA PHE A 279 22.03 -3.56 1.22
C PHE A 279 21.29 -4.44 0.20
N ALA A 280 21.98 -5.24 -0.63
CA ALA A 280 21.32 -5.99 -1.70
C ALA A 280 22.07 -7.30 -2.06
N PRO A 281 21.93 -8.38 -1.26
CA PRO A 281 22.22 -9.70 -1.81
C PRO A 281 21.38 -9.94 -3.06
N ALA A 282 21.79 -10.89 -3.91
CA ALA A 282 20.97 -11.37 -5.02
C ALA A 282 19.52 -11.62 -4.55
N PRO A 283 18.50 -11.40 -5.41
CA PRO A 283 17.11 -11.63 -5.04
C PRO A 283 16.95 -12.93 -4.29
N ASP A 284 16.28 -12.87 -3.15
CA ASP A 284 15.89 -14.09 -2.46
C ASP A 284 14.80 -14.75 -3.31
N PRO A 285 15.02 -15.97 -3.86
CA PRO A 285 14.02 -16.62 -4.68
C PRO A 285 12.67 -16.76 -3.97
N GLU A 286 12.67 -16.95 -2.65
CA GLU A 286 11.45 -17.02 -1.83
C GLU A 286 10.67 -15.70 -1.86
N LEU A 287 11.36 -14.57 -1.68
CA LEU A 287 10.76 -13.23 -1.72
C LEU A 287 10.23 -12.90 -3.13
N VAL A 288 10.94 -13.32 -4.19
CA VAL A 288 10.45 -13.17 -5.56
C VAL A 288 9.16 -13.97 -5.79
N GLU A 289 9.08 -15.22 -5.31
CA GLU A 289 7.84 -16.02 -5.44
C GLU A 289 6.68 -15.39 -4.67
N HIS A 290 6.91 -14.87 -3.47
CA HIS A 290 5.88 -14.15 -2.73
C HIS A 290 5.41 -12.91 -3.49
N ALA A 291 6.32 -12.14 -4.08
CA ALA A 291 5.93 -11.00 -4.90
C ALA A 291 5.13 -11.44 -6.15
N VAL A 292 5.50 -12.53 -6.80
CA VAL A 292 4.73 -13.07 -7.93
C VAL A 292 3.32 -13.49 -7.48
N ALA A 293 3.21 -14.18 -6.35
CA ALA A 293 1.95 -14.61 -5.76
C ALA A 293 1.05 -13.41 -5.41
N ALA A 294 1.61 -12.34 -4.84
CA ALA A 294 0.88 -11.12 -4.55
C ALA A 294 0.30 -10.48 -5.81
N GLY A 295 1.07 -10.44 -6.91
CA GLY A 295 0.58 -9.92 -8.19
C GLY A 295 -0.63 -10.70 -8.74
N VAL A 296 -0.63 -12.03 -8.57
CA VAL A 296 -1.76 -12.88 -8.95
C VAL A 296 -2.97 -12.64 -8.04
N GLU A 297 -2.78 -12.62 -6.72
CA GLU A 297 -3.88 -12.43 -5.76
C GLU A 297 -4.51 -11.04 -5.87
N VAL A 298 -3.70 -10.00 -6.09
CA VAL A 298 -4.18 -8.64 -6.36
C VAL A 298 -5.02 -8.61 -7.64
N TYR A 299 -4.57 -9.27 -8.72
CA TYR A 299 -5.36 -9.39 -9.95
C TYR A 299 -6.69 -10.12 -9.71
N ASP A 300 -6.68 -11.27 -9.04
CA ASP A 300 -7.88 -12.05 -8.75
C ASP A 300 -8.88 -11.23 -7.92
N ALA A 301 -8.41 -10.45 -6.94
CA ALA A 301 -9.24 -9.52 -6.16
C ALA A 301 -9.86 -8.43 -7.05
N LEU A 302 -9.04 -7.77 -7.89
CA LEU A 302 -9.48 -6.72 -8.82
C LEU A 302 -10.54 -7.25 -9.80
N ALA A 303 -10.28 -8.40 -10.43
CA ALA A 303 -11.17 -9.03 -11.40
C ALA A 303 -12.49 -9.50 -10.75
N SER A 304 -12.41 -10.05 -9.53
CA SER A 304 -13.60 -10.44 -8.76
C SER A 304 -14.51 -9.24 -8.49
N ARG A 305 -13.95 -8.13 -7.98
CA ARG A 305 -14.70 -6.90 -7.74
C ARG A 305 -15.26 -6.29 -9.03
N ALA A 306 -14.46 -6.26 -10.10
CA ALA A 306 -14.88 -5.75 -11.40
C ALA A 306 -16.16 -6.47 -11.86
N ARG A 307 -16.20 -7.81 -11.76
CA ARG A 307 -17.39 -8.61 -12.11
C ARG A 307 -18.60 -8.29 -11.25
N GLN A 308 -18.40 -8.10 -9.94
CA GLN A 308 -19.49 -7.70 -9.02
C GLN A 308 -20.09 -6.34 -9.42
N GLN A 309 -19.28 -5.46 -10.01
CA GLN A 309 -19.70 -4.15 -10.53
C GLN A 309 -20.19 -4.19 -11.98
N GLY A 310 -20.27 -5.37 -12.61
CA GLY A 310 -20.67 -5.53 -14.01
C GLY A 310 -19.59 -5.10 -15.03
N ILE A 311 -18.35 -4.92 -14.58
CA ILE A 311 -17.18 -4.65 -15.42
C ILE A 311 -16.60 -5.99 -15.88
N ALA A 312 -16.45 -6.19 -17.18
CA ALA A 312 -15.87 -7.40 -17.73
C ALA A 312 -14.33 -7.32 -17.70
N PRO A 313 -13.62 -8.23 -17.01
CA PRO A 313 -12.17 -8.26 -17.02
C PRO A 313 -11.59 -8.49 -18.42
N ARG A 314 -10.40 -7.93 -18.67
CA ARG A 314 -9.68 -8.07 -19.96
C ARG A 314 -9.14 -9.48 -20.11
N LEU A 315 -8.59 -10.01 -19.03
CA LEU A 315 -8.15 -11.40 -18.94
C LEU A 315 -9.29 -12.27 -18.35
N ASP A 316 -9.36 -13.52 -18.78
CA ASP A 316 -10.33 -14.47 -18.22
C ASP A 316 -9.83 -15.06 -16.88
N ASP A 317 -10.61 -15.99 -16.32
CA ASP A 317 -10.26 -16.74 -15.08
C ASP A 317 -9.45 -18.01 -15.36
N SER A 318 -8.89 -18.18 -16.55
CA SER A 318 -8.13 -19.39 -16.90
C SER A 318 -6.80 -19.46 -16.14
N SER A 319 -6.24 -20.66 -16.04
CA SER A 319 -4.87 -20.84 -15.56
C SER A 319 -3.85 -20.13 -16.46
N GLU A 320 -4.11 -20.05 -17.77
CA GLU A 320 -3.24 -19.38 -18.74
C GLU A 320 -3.14 -17.87 -18.47
N SER A 321 -4.27 -17.21 -18.18
CA SER A 321 -4.28 -15.80 -17.78
C SER A 321 -3.52 -15.57 -16.46
N ARG A 322 -3.67 -16.45 -15.47
CA ARG A 322 -2.91 -16.36 -14.21
C ARG A 322 -1.42 -16.59 -14.39
N GLU A 323 -1.02 -17.55 -15.23
CA GLU A 323 0.38 -17.78 -15.60
C GLU A 323 0.98 -16.57 -16.32
N TRP A 324 0.20 -15.91 -17.19
CA TRP A 324 0.62 -14.68 -17.84
C TRP A 324 0.81 -13.52 -16.84
N ILE A 325 -0.10 -13.35 -15.88
CA ILE A 325 0.05 -12.38 -14.79
C ILE A 325 1.28 -12.70 -13.96
N ALA A 326 1.46 -13.95 -13.53
CA ALA A 326 2.61 -14.39 -12.74
C ALA A 326 3.94 -14.13 -13.46
N SER A 327 4.00 -14.42 -14.76
CA SER A 327 5.18 -14.16 -15.60
C SER A 327 5.51 -12.67 -15.69
N ASN A 328 4.51 -11.80 -15.86
CA ASN A 328 4.73 -10.36 -15.93
C ASN A 328 5.02 -9.73 -14.56
N ALA A 329 4.41 -10.23 -13.48
CA ALA A 329 4.78 -9.85 -12.11
C ALA A 329 6.24 -10.22 -11.83
N ARG A 330 6.68 -11.41 -12.24
CA ARG A 330 8.08 -11.83 -12.11
C ARG A 330 9.03 -10.89 -12.85
N ARG A 331 8.74 -10.59 -14.11
CA ARG A 331 9.50 -9.60 -14.89
C ARG A 331 9.48 -8.23 -14.22
N PHE A 332 8.35 -7.84 -13.63
CA PHE A 332 8.22 -6.59 -12.90
C PHE A 332 9.14 -6.51 -11.67
N VAL A 333 9.41 -7.62 -11.00
CA VAL A 333 10.23 -7.58 -9.79
C VAL A 333 11.71 -7.85 -10.08
N THR A 334 12.05 -8.64 -11.11
CA THR A 334 13.43 -9.04 -11.39
C THR A 334 14.11 -8.34 -12.56
N GLY A 335 13.39 -7.57 -13.39
CA GLY A 335 13.88 -7.13 -14.71
C GLY A 335 14.93 -6.01 -14.74
N TRP A 336 15.30 -5.43 -13.60
CA TRP A 336 16.03 -4.16 -13.52
C TRP A 336 16.89 -4.07 -12.25
N SER A 337 17.71 -3.03 -12.09
CA SER A 337 18.43 -2.79 -10.82
C SER A 337 17.55 -2.02 -9.81
N TYR A 338 17.77 -2.26 -8.52
CA TYR A 338 17.05 -1.55 -7.46
C TYR A 338 17.24 -0.01 -7.51
N LEU A 339 18.48 0.46 -7.69
CA LEU A 339 18.85 1.89 -7.65
C LEU A 339 18.66 2.64 -8.98
N GLY A 340 18.39 1.94 -10.09
CA GLY A 340 18.30 2.57 -11.42
C GLY A 340 17.03 2.21 -12.19
N GLY A 341 16.25 1.24 -11.72
CA GLY A 341 15.15 0.63 -12.45
C GLY A 341 13.78 1.26 -12.26
N ALA A 342 13.64 2.33 -11.49
CA ALA A 342 12.32 2.90 -11.20
C ALA A 342 11.61 3.40 -12.47
N ARG A 343 12.37 4.00 -13.38
CA ARG A 343 11.84 4.46 -14.67
C ARG A 343 11.40 3.27 -15.54
N GLU A 344 12.25 2.26 -15.65
CA GLU A 344 12.04 1.04 -16.43
C GLU A 344 10.85 0.23 -15.89
N ARG A 345 10.72 0.12 -14.56
CA ARG A 345 9.53 -0.44 -13.87
C ARG A 345 8.26 0.23 -14.33
N ARG A 346 8.22 1.55 -14.25
CA ARG A 346 7.07 2.35 -14.64
C ARG A 346 6.77 2.20 -16.14
N GLU A 347 7.79 2.24 -16.99
CA GLU A 347 7.64 2.04 -18.43
C GLU A 347 7.08 0.64 -18.74
N PHE A 348 7.57 -0.40 -18.08
CA PHE A 348 7.04 -1.76 -18.21
C PHE A 348 5.60 -1.88 -17.71
N ALA A 349 5.26 -1.31 -16.55
CA ALA A 349 3.87 -1.30 -16.07
C ALA A 349 2.94 -0.58 -17.04
N ASN A 350 3.39 0.50 -17.68
CA ASN A 350 2.63 1.20 -18.72
C ASN A 350 2.45 0.34 -19.98
N LEU A 351 3.48 -0.43 -20.38
CA LEU A 351 3.37 -1.39 -21.47
C LEU A 351 2.37 -2.51 -21.13
N LEU A 352 2.44 -3.05 -19.91
CA LEU A 352 1.52 -4.07 -19.41
C LEU A 352 0.07 -3.56 -19.41
N ALA A 353 -0.16 -2.37 -18.88
CA ALA A 353 -1.46 -1.68 -18.90
C ALA A 353 -1.97 -1.49 -20.34
N SER A 354 -1.12 -1.04 -21.26
CA SER A 354 -1.48 -0.82 -22.66
C SER A 354 -1.83 -2.13 -23.37
N ALA A 355 -1.09 -3.20 -23.09
CA ALA A 355 -1.37 -4.54 -23.62
C ALA A 355 -2.74 -5.03 -23.16
N CYS A 356 -3.03 -4.94 -21.86
CA CYS A 356 -4.33 -5.30 -21.30
C CYS A 356 -5.48 -4.44 -21.85
N ALA A 357 -5.27 -3.13 -22.03
CA ALA A 357 -6.28 -2.24 -22.60
C ALA A 357 -6.63 -2.59 -24.06
N ALA A 358 -5.68 -3.15 -24.82
CA ALA A 358 -5.88 -3.59 -26.20
C ALA A 358 -6.61 -4.94 -26.32
N LEU A 359 -6.75 -5.69 -25.23
CA LEU A 359 -7.43 -6.97 -25.21
C LEU A 359 -8.95 -6.84 -25.29
N VAL A 360 -9.54 -7.80 -26.01
CA VAL A 360 -10.98 -8.07 -25.93
C VAL A 360 -11.26 -8.68 -24.55
N PRO A 361 -12.34 -8.29 -23.86
CA PRO A 361 -12.69 -8.89 -22.57
C PRO A 361 -12.75 -10.42 -22.62
N GLY A 362 -12.17 -11.07 -21.60
CA GLY A 362 -12.07 -12.52 -21.48
C GLY A 362 -11.11 -13.19 -22.45
N SER A 363 -10.05 -12.51 -22.89
CA SER A 363 -9.04 -13.10 -23.77
C SER A 363 -7.76 -13.49 -23.01
N VAL A 364 -7.07 -14.49 -23.54
CA VAL A 364 -5.71 -14.84 -23.11
C VAL A 364 -4.72 -14.10 -24.02
N PRO A 365 -3.91 -13.17 -23.50
CA PRO A 365 -2.90 -12.47 -24.30
C PRO A 365 -1.83 -13.43 -24.79
N SER A 366 -1.28 -13.15 -25.99
CA SER A 366 0.03 -13.67 -26.34
C SER A 366 1.05 -13.16 -25.32
N ALA A 367 2.10 -13.94 -25.05
CA ALA A 367 3.21 -13.46 -24.23
C ALA A 367 3.66 -12.08 -24.74
N LEU A 368 3.90 -11.13 -23.83
CA LEU A 368 4.55 -9.89 -24.20
C LEU A 368 5.94 -10.26 -24.73
N ASP A 369 6.10 -10.19 -26.06
CA ASP A 369 7.36 -10.46 -26.73
C ASP A 369 8.46 -9.59 -26.09
N ARG A 370 9.60 -10.22 -25.77
CA ARG A 370 10.76 -9.57 -25.16
C ARG A 370 11.08 -8.26 -25.90
N GLN A 371 10.91 -7.12 -25.23
CA GLN A 371 11.41 -5.81 -25.66
C GLN A 371 12.69 -5.51 -24.87
N PRO A 372 13.64 -4.75 -25.45
CA PRO A 372 15.07 -4.90 -25.23
C PRO A 372 15.54 -4.39 -23.87
N GLY A 373 16.33 -5.20 -23.17
CA GLY A 373 16.96 -4.83 -21.89
C GLY A 373 16.76 -5.84 -20.75
N GLU A 374 16.15 -7.01 -21.00
CA GLU A 374 16.00 -8.07 -19.99
C GLU A 374 17.37 -8.37 -19.36
N VAL A 375 17.59 -7.86 -18.14
CA VAL A 375 18.82 -8.09 -17.40
C VAL A 375 18.78 -9.54 -16.96
N ASP A 376 19.58 -10.38 -17.63
CA ASP A 376 19.79 -11.76 -17.19
C ASP A 376 20.57 -11.72 -15.88
N CYS A 377 19.85 -11.78 -14.75
CA CYS A 377 20.43 -11.81 -13.40
C CYS A 377 21.35 -13.03 -13.17
N THR A 378 21.34 -14.03 -14.06
CA THR A 378 22.25 -15.18 -13.98
C THR A 378 23.58 -14.93 -14.70
N SER A 379 23.65 -13.93 -15.58
CA SER A 379 24.87 -13.60 -16.31
C SER A 379 25.68 -12.54 -15.54
N ARG A 380 26.86 -12.93 -15.02
CA ARG A 380 27.84 -11.99 -14.43
C ARG A 380 28.32 -10.88 -15.39
N ALA A 381 27.91 -10.92 -16.66
CA ALA A 381 28.30 -9.97 -17.70
C ALA A 381 27.44 -8.70 -17.73
N ALA A 382 26.26 -8.69 -17.09
CA ALA A 382 25.41 -7.50 -16.98
C ALA A 382 25.83 -6.54 -15.83
N VAL A 383 26.88 -6.89 -15.08
CA VAL A 383 27.36 -6.20 -13.88
C VAL A 383 28.68 -5.44 -14.15
N ARG A 384 28.91 -4.98 -15.40
CA ARG A 384 30.08 -4.16 -15.75
C ARG A 384 29.75 -2.98 -16.64
#